data_AF-X1V4V3-F1
#
_entry.id   AF-X1V4V3-F1
#
_cell.length_a   1.000
_cell.length_b   1.000
_cell.length_c   1.000
_cell.angle_alpha   90.00
_cell.angle_beta   90.00
_cell.angle_gamma   90.00
#
_symmetry.space_group_name_H-M   'P 1'
#
loop_
_entity.id
_entity.type
_entity.pdbx_description
1 polymer ?
#
loop_
_entity_poly.entity_id
_entity_poly.type
_entity_poly.pdbx_seq_one_letter_code
_entity_poly.pdbx_strand_id
1 'polypeptide(L)'
;DDTAQHFLAKNGIYAARRAKKSDMEALTRATGAKIVTNLDDLSKEDLGNAGVVEEVKVGDEDMTYVRECKNPKAVTILIRGGTEHVVDEVKRAMEDSIGDVSASLMTGKIVAGGGAPEVELAKQLRKFADSLSGREQLAVQAFADSVEIIPRTLAENAGIDPIDILTELKAQHDKEKKWAGIDIFAGKVVDSWLAGVIEPLKIKTQAVSSASEVAVMILRIDDVIAGSGSKEGGMPP
;
A
#
# COMPACT_ATOMS: atom_id res chain seq x y z
N ASP A 1 14.24 30.26 -22.59
CA ASP A 1 15.22 31.18 -23.20
C ASP A 1 15.97 31.84 -22.05
N ASP A 2 17.30 31.74 -22.05
CA ASP A 2 18.15 32.30 -20.99
C ASP A 2 18.03 33.83 -20.94
N THR A 3 17.76 34.46 -22.10
CA THR A 3 17.50 35.90 -22.23
C THR A 3 16.23 36.29 -21.46
N ALA A 4 15.16 35.51 -21.61
CA ALA A 4 13.89 35.74 -20.91
C ALA A 4 14.04 35.58 -19.40
N GLN A 5 14.76 34.55 -18.94
CA GLN A 5 15.04 34.36 -17.52
C GLN A 5 15.84 35.53 -16.93
N HIS A 6 16.82 36.06 -17.66
CA HIS A 6 17.59 37.24 -17.23
C HIS A 6 16.71 38.49 -17.04
N PHE A 7 15.80 38.75 -17.99
CA PHE A 7 14.87 39.88 -17.87
C PHE A 7 13.86 39.70 -16.73
N LEU A 8 13.37 38.48 -16.50
CA LEU A 8 12.49 38.17 -15.36
C LEU A 8 13.22 38.33 -14.02
N ALA A 9 14.44 37.83 -13.92
CA ALA A 9 15.27 37.96 -12.72
C ALA A 9 15.59 39.43 -12.38
N LYS A 10 15.85 40.28 -13.39
CA LYS A 10 16.00 41.74 -13.18
C LYS A 10 14.77 42.40 -12.57
N ASN A 11 13.59 41.83 -12.77
CA ASN A 11 12.34 42.29 -12.18
C ASN A 11 11.96 41.52 -10.90
N GLY A 12 12.87 40.71 -10.35
CA GLY A 12 12.64 39.93 -9.13
C GLY A 12 11.71 38.73 -9.32
N ILE A 13 11.51 38.26 -10.56
CA ILE A 13 10.65 37.12 -10.88
C ILE A 13 11.53 35.87 -11.05
N TYR A 14 11.31 34.86 -10.20
CA TYR A 14 11.91 33.54 -10.36
C TYR A 14 11.22 32.78 -11.50
N ALA A 15 12.00 32.21 -12.41
CA ALA A 15 11.48 31.50 -13.57
C ALA A 15 12.20 30.15 -13.76
N ALA A 16 11.45 29.05 -13.70
CA ALA A 16 11.92 27.71 -14.02
C ALA A 16 11.55 27.32 -15.45
N ARG A 17 12.37 26.47 -16.09
CA ARG A 17 12.14 25.97 -17.46
C ARG A 17 12.16 24.44 -17.48
N ARG A 18 11.55 23.85 -18.51
CA ARG A 18 11.47 22.38 -18.70
C ARG A 18 10.81 21.65 -17.52
N ALA A 19 9.84 22.29 -16.87
CA ALA A 19 9.03 21.65 -15.83
C ALA A 19 8.24 20.47 -16.44
N LYS A 20 8.23 19.33 -15.74
CA LYS A 20 7.43 18.19 -16.18
C LYS A 20 5.95 18.53 -16.04
N LYS A 21 5.12 17.90 -16.88
CA LYS A 21 3.66 18.07 -16.81
C LYS A 21 3.10 17.70 -15.42
N SER A 22 3.61 16.63 -14.81
CA SER A 22 3.24 16.20 -13.45
C SER A 22 3.50 17.29 -12.40
N ASP A 23 4.60 18.02 -12.53
CA ASP A 23 4.99 19.05 -11.57
C ASP A 23 4.10 20.29 -11.73
N MET A 24 3.78 20.67 -12.97
CA MET A 24 2.82 21.74 -13.25
C MET A 24 1.43 21.41 -12.68
N GLU A 25 0.96 20.19 -12.85
CA GLU A 25 -0.31 19.73 -12.26
C GLU A 25 -0.29 19.65 -10.73
N ALA A 26 0.86 19.32 -10.13
CA ALA A 26 1.03 19.38 -8.68
C ALA A 26 1.00 20.83 -8.17
N LEU A 27 1.67 21.75 -8.86
CA LEU A 27 1.69 23.17 -8.53
C LEU A 27 0.31 23.81 -8.61
N THR A 28 -0.51 23.44 -9.59
CA THR A 28 -1.90 23.94 -9.67
C THR A 28 -2.74 23.44 -8.51
N ARG A 29 -2.61 22.16 -8.14
CA ARG A 29 -3.29 21.58 -6.96
C ARG A 29 -2.79 22.16 -5.63
N ALA A 30 -1.52 22.51 -5.54
CA ALA A 30 -0.92 23.05 -4.33
C ALA A 30 -1.27 24.54 -4.13
N THR A 31 -1.06 25.36 -5.16
CA THR A 31 -1.14 26.82 -5.08
C THR A 31 -2.50 27.39 -5.50
N GLY A 32 -3.33 26.63 -6.21
CA GLY A 32 -4.57 27.09 -6.83
C GLY A 32 -4.38 27.81 -8.18
N ALA A 33 -3.16 27.86 -8.71
CA ALA A 33 -2.87 28.43 -10.03
C ALA A 33 -3.55 27.64 -11.16
N LYS A 34 -3.74 28.28 -12.32
CA LYS A 34 -4.18 27.63 -13.56
C LYS A 34 -3.04 27.51 -14.56
N ILE A 35 -3.02 26.41 -15.31
CA ILE A 35 -2.09 26.23 -16.43
C ILE A 35 -2.60 27.08 -17.60
N VAL A 36 -1.80 28.03 -18.04
CA VAL A 36 -2.09 28.90 -19.18
C VAL A 36 -1.18 28.50 -20.35
N THR A 37 -1.77 28.33 -21.54
CA THR A 37 -1.04 27.90 -22.75
C THR A 37 -0.50 29.06 -23.58
N ASN A 38 -1.16 30.22 -23.54
CA ASN A 38 -0.74 31.43 -24.25
C ASN A 38 -0.49 32.57 -23.25
N LEU A 39 0.66 33.24 -23.37
CA LEU A 39 1.05 34.30 -22.45
C LEU A 39 0.12 35.52 -22.50
N ASP A 40 -0.50 35.78 -23.65
CA ASP A 40 -1.43 36.90 -23.82
C ASP A 40 -2.75 36.71 -23.03
N ASP A 41 -3.08 35.46 -22.70
CA ASP A 41 -4.29 35.11 -21.94
C ASP A 41 -4.05 35.12 -20.42
N LEU A 42 -2.81 35.36 -19.97
CA LEU A 42 -2.45 35.30 -18.55
C LEU A 42 -3.08 36.48 -17.78
N SER A 43 -3.94 36.14 -16.82
CA SER A 43 -4.58 37.12 -15.94
C SER A 43 -4.16 36.95 -14.48
N LYS A 44 -4.51 37.92 -13.64
CA LYS A 44 -4.29 37.83 -12.17
C LYS A 44 -5.06 36.68 -11.53
N GLU A 45 -6.14 36.22 -12.15
CA GLU A 45 -7.01 35.15 -11.65
C GLU A 45 -6.42 33.76 -11.88
N ASP A 46 -5.41 33.66 -12.76
CA ASP A 46 -4.72 32.41 -13.06
C ASP A 46 -3.53 32.17 -12.12
N LEU A 47 -3.12 33.19 -11.35
CA LEU A 47 -2.01 33.12 -10.42
C LEU A 47 -2.42 32.42 -9.11
N GLY A 48 -1.61 31.45 -8.68
CA GLY A 48 -1.76 30.78 -7.38
C GLY A 48 -1.08 31.54 -6.24
N ASN A 49 -1.26 31.04 -5.03
CA ASN A 49 -0.62 31.58 -3.82
C ASN A 49 0.29 30.54 -3.16
N ALA A 50 1.52 30.95 -2.87
CA ALA A 50 2.50 30.21 -2.07
C ALA A 50 3.15 31.18 -1.08
N GLY A 51 3.46 30.72 0.12
CA GLY A 51 4.16 31.54 1.11
C GLY A 51 5.65 31.68 0.80
N VAL A 52 6.30 30.55 0.47
CA VAL A 52 7.75 30.51 0.21
C VAL A 52 8.02 29.82 -1.13
N VAL A 53 8.80 30.49 -1.98
CA VAL A 53 9.38 29.91 -3.19
C VAL A 53 10.89 30.14 -3.13
N GLU A 54 11.65 29.07 -2.99
CA GLU A 54 13.12 29.15 -2.85
C GLU A 54 13.81 28.03 -3.61
N GLU A 55 15.04 28.30 -4.07
CA GLU A 55 15.92 27.29 -4.63
C GLU A 55 16.84 26.79 -3.51
N VAL A 56 16.78 25.49 -3.24
CA VAL A 56 17.57 24.86 -2.18
C VAL A 56 18.44 23.79 -2.82
N LYS A 57 19.73 23.86 -2.53
CA LYS A 57 20.68 22.84 -2.94
C LYS A 57 20.52 21.59 -2.07
N VAL A 58 20.18 20.47 -2.69
CA VAL A 58 20.00 19.17 -2.03
C VAL A 58 21.03 18.20 -2.61
N GLY A 59 22.14 18.02 -1.89
CA GLY A 59 23.28 17.28 -2.45
C GLY A 59 23.96 18.11 -3.53
N ASP A 60 24.03 17.56 -4.74
CA ASP A 60 24.64 18.23 -5.90
C ASP A 60 23.61 18.86 -6.85
N GLU A 61 22.31 18.75 -6.55
CA GLU A 61 21.23 19.28 -7.37
C GLU A 61 20.56 20.49 -6.70
N ASP A 62 20.22 21.49 -7.51
CA ASP A 62 19.41 22.63 -7.09
C ASP A 62 17.93 22.32 -7.34
N MET A 63 17.11 22.40 -6.28
CA MET A 63 15.69 22.09 -6.33
C MET A 63 14.86 23.31 -5.96
N THR A 64 13.81 23.60 -6.75
CA THR A 64 12.83 24.63 -6.41
C THR A 64 11.81 24.09 -5.42
N TYR A 65 11.73 24.69 -4.24
CA TYR A 65 10.70 24.40 -3.24
C TYR A 65 9.60 25.46 -3.30
N VAL A 66 8.35 24.98 -3.35
CA VAL A 66 7.15 25.80 -3.22
C VAL A 66 6.40 25.33 -1.98
N ARG A 67 6.45 26.13 -0.91
CA ARG A 67 5.97 25.77 0.44
C ARG A 67 4.93 26.77 0.94
N GLU A 68 4.28 26.42 2.05
CA GLU A 68 3.30 27.27 2.74
C GLU A 68 2.13 27.70 1.84
N CYS A 69 1.68 26.78 0.97
CA CYS A 69 0.45 26.99 0.22
C CYS A 69 -0.75 26.90 1.17
N LYS A 70 -1.78 27.73 0.96
CA LYS A 70 -2.91 27.88 1.90
C LYS A 70 -3.75 26.61 2.10
N ASN A 71 -3.97 25.82 1.05
CA ASN A 71 -4.73 24.57 1.10
C ASN A 71 -4.22 23.58 0.05
N PRO A 72 -3.03 22.99 0.26
CA PRO A 72 -2.37 22.21 -0.77
C PRO A 72 -3.05 20.86 -0.93
N LYS A 73 -3.65 20.61 -2.11
CA LYS A 73 -4.17 19.28 -2.50
C LYS A 73 -3.08 18.38 -3.09
N ALA A 74 -1.85 18.87 -3.16
CA ALA A 74 -0.66 18.12 -3.54
C ALA A 74 0.46 18.47 -2.56
N VAL A 75 1.06 17.45 -1.98
CA VAL A 75 2.17 17.56 -1.03
C VAL A 75 3.31 16.65 -1.47
N THR A 76 4.52 16.98 -1.05
CA THR A 76 5.73 16.23 -1.42
C THR A 76 6.44 15.76 -0.16
N ILE A 77 6.72 14.46 -0.08
CA ILE A 77 7.62 13.87 0.91
C ILE A 77 8.93 13.60 0.18
N LEU A 78 9.98 14.35 0.52
CA LEU A 78 11.30 14.16 -0.08
C LEU A 78 12.04 13.05 0.68
N ILE A 79 12.34 11.95 -0.02
CA ILE A 79 13.10 10.84 0.51
C ILE A 79 14.56 10.98 0.07
N ARG A 80 15.48 10.87 1.02
CA ARG A 80 16.93 10.95 0.78
C ARG A 80 17.57 9.70 1.34
N GLY A 81 18.46 9.09 0.58
CA GLY A 81 19.17 7.88 0.97
C GLY A 81 20.57 7.84 0.35
N GLY A 82 21.43 6.98 0.88
CA GLY A 82 22.81 6.85 0.41
C GLY A 82 22.94 6.09 -0.92
N THR A 83 21.95 5.26 -1.25
CA THR A 83 21.88 4.48 -2.49
C THR A 83 20.46 4.49 -3.04
N GLU A 84 20.32 4.30 -4.36
CA GLU A 84 19.03 4.23 -5.04
C GLU A 84 18.14 3.12 -4.47
N HIS A 85 18.70 1.93 -4.23
CA HIS A 85 17.98 0.80 -3.64
C HIS A 85 17.36 1.10 -2.27
N VAL A 86 18.07 1.87 -1.42
CA VAL A 86 17.53 2.27 -0.11
C VAL A 86 16.41 3.28 -0.28
N VAL A 87 16.56 4.23 -1.21
CA VAL A 87 15.51 5.22 -1.50
C VAL A 87 14.25 4.53 -2.02
N ASP A 88 14.39 3.57 -2.92
CA ASP A 88 13.26 2.82 -3.48
C ASP A 88 12.51 2.02 -2.40
N GLU A 89 13.23 1.36 -1.50
CA GLU A 89 12.58 0.62 -0.40
C GLU A 89 11.87 1.56 0.58
N VAL A 90 12.49 2.69 0.94
CA VAL A 90 11.83 3.68 1.81
C VAL A 90 10.63 4.31 1.13
N LYS A 91 10.70 4.56 -0.18
CA LYS A 91 9.57 5.05 -0.97
C LYS A 91 8.41 4.06 -0.93
N ARG A 92 8.68 2.78 -1.20
CA ARG A 92 7.69 1.72 -1.15
C ARG A 92 7.05 1.64 0.25
N ALA A 93 7.86 1.62 1.30
CA ALA A 93 7.38 1.58 2.68
C ALA A 93 6.51 2.79 3.05
N MET A 94 6.83 3.98 2.55
CA MET A 94 6.00 5.18 2.73
C MET A 94 4.69 5.11 1.97
N GLU A 95 4.69 4.61 0.73
CA GLU A 95 3.46 4.39 -0.04
C GLU A 95 2.51 3.42 0.69
N ASP A 96 3.04 2.30 1.19
CA ASP A 96 2.29 1.33 1.98
C ASP A 96 1.74 1.96 3.27
N SER A 97 2.58 2.68 4.02
CA SER A 97 2.19 3.34 5.27
C SER A 97 1.08 4.38 5.07
N ILE A 98 1.15 5.19 4.01
CA ILE A 98 0.10 6.16 3.67
C ILE A 98 -1.19 5.44 3.30
N GLY A 99 -1.10 4.34 2.55
CA GLY A 99 -2.22 3.48 2.21
C GLY A 99 -2.93 2.94 3.46
N ASP A 100 -2.16 2.41 4.42
CA ASP A 100 -2.68 1.83 5.65
C ASP A 100 -3.34 2.87 6.56
N VAL A 101 -2.70 4.03 6.74
CA VAL A 101 -3.27 5.14 7.52
C VAL A 101 -4.56 5.65 6.85
N SER A 102 -4.55 5.82 5.52
CA SER A 102 -5.73 6.23 4.76
C SER A 102 -6.88 5.23 4.91
N ALA A 103 -6.62 3.93 4.73
CA ALA A 103 -7.62 2.88 4.88
C ALA A 103 -8.19 2.82 6.32
N SER A 104 -7.32 2.98 7.32
CA SER A 104 -7.69 3.06 8.73
C SER A 104 -8.63 4.24 9.00
N LEU A 105 -8.27 5.43 8.50
CA LEU A 105 -9.07 6.65 8.68
C LEU A 105 -10.41 6.60 7.95
N MET A 106 -10.43 6.08 6.71
CA MET A 106 -11.65 5.98 5.92
C MET A 106 -12.66 4.99 6.50
N THR A 107 -12.19 3.88 7.07
CA THR A 107 -13.08 2.84 7.62
C THR A 107 -13.36 2.99 9.10
N GLY A 108 -12.50 3.70 9.84
CA GLY A 108 -12.58 3.86 11.29
C GLY A 108 -12.39 2.55 12.07
N LYS A 109 -11.86 1.50 11.42
CA LYS A 109 -11.73 0.16 12.01
C LYS A 109 -10.33 -0.41 11.77
N ILE A 110 -9.71 -0.86 12.86
CA ILE A 110 -8.40 -1.50 12.89
C ILE A 110 -8.47 -2.80 13.70
N VAL A 111 -7.51 -3.69 13.46
CA VAL A 111 -7.31 -4.93 14.20
C VAL A 111 -5.84 -5.03 14.62
N ALA A 112 -5.54 -5.93 15.56
CA ALA A 112 -4.16 -6.27 15.86
C ALA A 112 -3.53 -7.00 14.66
N GLY A 113 -2.23 -6.81 14.44
CA GLY A 113 -1.48 -7.52 13.40
C GLY A 113 -0.72 -8.73 13.93
N GLY A 114 0.36 -9.11 13.23
CA GLY A 114 1.22 -10.24 13.62
C GLY A 114 0.52 -11.60 13.50
N GLY A 115 -0.44 -11.75 12.59
CA GLY A 115 -1.18 -13.00 12.41
C GLY A 115 -2.31 -13.25 13.41
N ALA A 116 -2.54 -12.34 14.37
CA ALA A 116 -3.59 -12.49 15.38
C ALA A 116 -5.01 -12.65 14.77
N PRO A 117 -5.43 -11.84 13.77
CA PRO A 117 -6.75 -11.99 13.15
C PRO A 117 -6.92 -13.34 12.46
N GLU A 118 -5.87 -13.85 11.83
CA GLU A 118 -5.89 -15.12 11.12
C GLU A 118 -6.04 -16.31 12.08
N VAL A 119 -5.34 -16.30 13.21
CA VAL A 119 -5.49 -17.34 14.25
C VAL A 119 -6.88 -17.27 14.89
N GLU A 120 -7.39 -16.08 15.21
CA GLU A 120 -8.74 -15.94 15.77
C GLU A 120 -9.80 -16.38 14.76
N LEU A 121 -9.65 -16.02 13.49
CA LEU A 121 -10.56 -16.45 12.42
C LEU A 121 -10.56 -17.98 12.29
N ALA A 122 -9.39 -18.62 12.28
CA ALA A 122 -9.27 -20.08 12.22
C ALA A 122 -9.96 -20.75 13.43
N LYS A 123 -9.79 -20.22 14.64
CA LYS A 123 -10.48 -20.70 15.85
C LYS A 123 -12.00 -20.61 15.71
N GLN A 124 -12.53 -19.47 15.26
CA GLN A 124 -13.97 -19.28 15.09
C GLN A 124 -14.56 -20.15 13.98
N LEU A 125 -13.81 -20.34 12.88
CA LEU A 125 -14.21 -21.24 11.79
C LEU A 125 -14.28 -22.69 12.27
N ARG A 126 -13.35 -23.16 13.10
CA ARG A 126 -13.42 -24.52 13.68
C ARG A 126 -14.63 -24.69 14.60
N LYS A 127 -14.91 -23.70 15.46
CA LYS A 127 -16.15 -23.69 16.26
C LYS A 127 -17.41 -23.73 15.39
N PHE A 128 -17.41 -22.99 14.28
CA PHE A 128 -18.50 -23.04 13.32
C PHE A 128 -18.62 -24.41 12.64
N ALA A 129 -17.50 -25.03 12.27
CA ALA A 129 -17.48 -26.36 11.68
C ALA A 129 -18.14 -27.43 12.58
N ASP A 130 -17.98 -27.34 13.90
CA ASP A 130 -18.62 -28.25 14.87
C ASP A 130 -20.15 -28.16 14.87
N SER A 131 -20.72 -27.07 14.35
CA SER A 131 -22.17 -26.92 14.16
C SER A 131 -22.69 -27.56 12.86
N LEU A 132 -21.79 -27.94 11.96
CA LEU A 132 -22.10 -28.53 10.66
C LEU A 132 -21.95 -30.05 10.71
N SER A 133 -22.47 -30.73 9.70
CA SER A 133 -22.36 -32.18 9.57
C SER A 133 -21.96 -32.61 8.16
N GLY A 134 -21.32 -33.77 8.03
CA GLY A 134 -20.93 -34.33 6.74
C GLY A 134 -19.77 -33.57 6.07
N ARG A 135 -19.86 -33.37 4.76
CA ARG A 135 -18.75 -32.85 3.94
C ARG A 135 -18.47 -31.36 4.18
N GLU A 136 -19.48 -30.59 4.55
CA GLU A 136 -19.34 -29.15 4.81
C GLU A 136 -18.44 -28.87 6.01
N GLN A 137 -18.56 -29.67 7.08
CA GLN A 137 -17.68 -29.59 8.24
C GLN A 137 -16.20 -29.72 7.85
N LEU A 138 -15.87 -30.70 7.01
CA LEU A 138 -14.49 -30.93 6.52
C LEU A 138 -14.00 -29.75 5.68
N ALA A 139 -14.87 -29.16 4.85
CA ALA A 139 -14.51 -28.01 4.02
C ALA A 139 -14.20 -26.77 4.88
N VAL A 140 -15.00 -26.50 5.92
CA VAL A 140 -14.75 -25.37 6.84
C VAL A 140 -13.48 -25.60 7.65
N GLN A 141 -13.19 -26.82 8.10
CA GLN A 141 -11.93 -27.16 8.76
C GLN A 141 -10.73 -26.91 7.85
N ALA A 142 -10.78 -27.37 6.59
CA ALA A 142 -9.73 -27.14 5.62
C ALA A 142 -9.51 -25.63 5.34
N PHE A 143 -10.57 -24.83 5.33
CA PHE A 143 -10.46 -23.38 5.20
C PHE A 143 -9.87 -22.73 6.46
N ALA A 144 -10.19 -23.21 7.66
CA ALA A 144 -9.55 -22.74 8.89
C ALA A 144 -8.05 -23.03 8.89
N ASP A 145 -7.63 -24.22 8.43
CA ASP A 145 -6.23 -24.60 8.32
C ASP A 145 -5.49 -23.77 7.27
N SER A 146 -6.14 -23.41 6.16
CA SER A 146 -5.52 -22.60 5.12
C SER A 146 -5.25 -21.16 5.59
N VAL A 147 -6.09 -20.59 6.45
CA VAL A 147 -5.87 -19.24 7.00
C VAL A 147 -4.64 -19.19 7.91
N GLU A 148 -4.31 -20.29 8.61
CA GLU A 148 -3.12 -20.37 9.47
C GLU A 148 -1.80 -20.41 8.70
N ILE A 149 -1.83 -20.54 7.38
CA ILE A 149 -0.60 -20.41 6.57
C ILE A 149 0.03 -19.03 6.73
N ILE A 150 -0.77 -17.98 6.98
CA ILE A 150 -0.27 -16.61 7.09
C ILE A 150 0.66 -16.44 8.31
N PRO A 151 0.23 -16.74 9.56
CA PRO A 151 1.13 -16.70 10.71
C PRO A 151 2.26 -17.74 10.61
N ARG A 152 2.04 -18.89 9.96
CA ARG A 152 3.10 -19.88 9.71
C ARG A 152 4.23 -19.28 8.86
N THR A 153 3.88 -18.73 7.71
CA THR A 153 4.84 -18.13 6.77
C THR A 153 5.52 -16.91 7.38
N LEU A 154 4.81 -16.13 8.20
CA LEU A 154 5.41 -15.02 8.95
C LEU A 154 6.52 -15.52 9.89
N ALA A 155 6.29 -16.62 10.61
CA ALA A 155 7.29 -17.23 11.47
C ALA A 155 8.49 -17.78 10.68
N GLU A 156 8.22 -18.49 9.57
CA GLU A 156 9.27 -19.03 8.69
C GLU A 156 10.18 -17.93 8.15
N ASN A 157 9.60 -16.82 7.67
CA ASN A 157 10.35 -15.67 7.17
C ASN A 157 11.17 -14.96 8.26
N ALA A 158 10.72 -15.04 9.51
CA ALA A 158 11.44 -14.50 10.67
C ALA A 158 12.48 -15.48 11.25
N GLY A 159 12.60 -16.70 10.72
CA GLY A 159 13.50 -17.74 11.25
C GLY A 159 13.05 -18.32 12.59
N ILE A 160 11.77 -18.18 12.94
CA ILE A 160 11.15 -18.72 14.15
C ILE A 160 10.60 -20.11 13.85
N ASP A 161 10.67 -21.06 14.79
CA ASP A 161 10.04 -22.38 14.61
C ASP A 161 8.52 -22.23 14.43
N PRO A 162 7.96 -22.58 13.26
CA PRO A 162 6.56 -22.33 12.97
C PRO A 162 5.62 -23.24 13.77
N ILE A 163 6.08 -24.42 14.20
CA ILE A 163 5.27 -25.36 14.97
C ILE A 163 5.11 -24.83 16.40
N ASP A 164 6.22 -24.44 17.02
CA ASP A 164 6.20 -23.94 18.40
C ASP A 164 5.38 -22.65 18.50
N ILE A 165 5.61 -21.68 17.61
CA ILE A 165 4.92 -20.38 17.68
C ILE A 165 3.42 -20.49 17.37
N LEU A 166 3.01 -21.34 16.42
CA LEU A 166 1.58 -21.55 16.14
C LEU A 166 0.89 -22.25 17.30
N THR A 167 1.57 -23.19 17.95
CA THR A 167 1.04 -23.87 19.13
C THR A 167 0.86 -22.88 20.28
N GLU A 168 1.84 -22.00 20.49
CA GLU A 168 1.72 -20.92 21.48
C GLU A 168 0.59 -19.95 21.15
N LEU A 169 0.50 -19.46 19.91
CA LEU A 169 -0.56 -18.57 19.46
C LEU A 169 -1.95 -19.17 19.75
N LYS A 170 -2.19 -20.40 19.31
CA LYS A 170 -3.46 -21.11 19.55
C LYS A 170 -3.76 -21.18 21.04
N ALA A 171 -2.78 -21.55 21.87
CA ALA A 171 -2.96 -21.63 23.32
C ALA A 171 -3.27 -20.26 23.96
N GLN A 172 -2.78 -19.14 23.41
CA GLN A 172 -3.17 -17.80 23.88
C GLN A 172 -4.59 -17.42 23.42
N HIS A 173 -4.94 -17.71 22.16
CA HIS A 173 -6.26 -17.44 21.63
C HIS A 173 -7.35 -18.28 22.33
N ASP A 174 -7.06 -19.53 22.71
CA ASP A 174 -7.96 -20.37 23.52
C ASP A 174 -8.19 -19.79 24.93
N LYS A 175 -7.26 -18.97 25.43
CA LYS A 175 -7.42 -18.18 26.66
C LYS A 175 -8.11 -16.82 26.41
N GLU A 176 -8.82 -16.70 25.29
CA GLU A 176 -9.56 -15.50 24.86
C GLU A 176 -8.69 -14.24 24.67
N LYS A 177 -7.38 -14.43 24.41
CA LYS A 177 -6.47 -13.35 24.03
C LYS A 177 -6.45 -13.14 22.52
N LYS A 178 -7.53 -12.59 21.98
CA LYS A 178 -7.73 -12.40 20.53
C LYS A 178 -6.69 -11.51 19.82
N TRP A 179 -5.87 -10.77 20.56
CA TRP A 179 -4.82 -9.89 20.03
C TRP A 179 -3.42 -10.49 20.17
N ALA A 180 -3.32 -11.76 20.58
CA ALA A 180 -2.04 -12.46 20.62
C ALA A 180 -1.50 -12.62 19.20
N GLY A 181 -0.35 -12.03 18.90
CA GLY A 181 0.29 -12.13 17.59
C GLY A 181 1.80 -12.31 17.71
N ILE A 182 2.45 -12.56 16.58
CA ILE A 182 3.89 -12.76 16.48
C ILE A 182 4.58 -11.41 16.46
N ASP A 183 5.43 -11.15 17.44
CA ASP A 183 6.47 -10.13 17.33
C ASP A 183 7.72 -10.77 16.71
N ILE A 184 7.97 -10.44 15.44
CA ILE A 184 9.09 -10.99 14.68
C ILE A 184 10.45 -10.52 15.19
N PHE A 185 10.53 -9.39 15.89
CA PHE A 185 11.78 -8.87 16.44
C PHE A 185 12.10 -9.51 17.78
N ALA A 186 11.08 -9.75 18.60
CA ALA A 186 11.23 -10.44 19.88
C ALA A 186 11.22 -11.97 19.73
N GLY A 187 10.78 -12.49 18.59
CA GLY A 187 10.72 -13.93 18.30
C GLY A 187 9.69 -14.69 19.14
N LYS A 188 8.64 -14.01 19.62
CA LYS A 188 7.68 -14.58 20.59
C LYS A 188 6.26 -14.06 20.39
N VAL A 189 5.29 -14.73 21.00
CA VAL A 189 3.91 -14.25 21.06
C VAL A 189 3.78 -13.09 22.04
N VAL A 190 3.17 -11.99 21.60
CA VAL A 190 2.86 -10.81 22.42
C VAL A 190 1.42 -10.37 22.19
N ASP A 191 0.92 -9.46 23.03
CA ASP A 191 -0.29 -8.72 22.69
C ASP A 191 0.07 -7.66 21.63
N SER A 192 -0.23 -7.95 20.37
CA SER A 192 0.09 -7.10 19.22
C SER A 192 -0.57 -5.72 19.32
N TRP A 193 -1.74 -5.64 19.93
CA TRP A 193 -2.44 -4.36 20.12
C TRP A 193 -1.66 -3.45 21.07
N LEU A 194 -1.23 -3.99 22.21
CA LEU A 194 -0.42 -3.25 23.17
C LEU A 194 0.99 -2.95 22.64
N ALA A 195 1.52 -3.80 21.77
CA ALA A 195 2.79 -3.58 21.08
C ALA A 195 2.70 -2.52 19.95
N GLY A 196 1.50 -2.03 19.62
CA GLY A 196 1.29 -1.06 18.55
C GLY A 196 1.32 -1.64 17.14
N VAL A 197 1.31 -2.99 17.02
CA VAL A 197 1.23 -3.69 15.74
C VAL A 197 -0.24 -3.80 15.36
N ILE A 198 -0.71 -2.88 14.53
CA ILE A 198 -2.11 -2.75 14.10
C ILE A 198 -2.22 -2.69 12.59
N GLU A 199 -3.35 -3.17 12.06
CA GLU A 199 -3.62 -3.21 10.63
C GLU A 199 -5.06 -2.74 10.34
N PRO A 200 -5.32 -2.13 9.17
CA PRO A 200 -6.68 -1.76 8.77
C PRO A 200 -7.56 -2.99 8.59
N LEU A 201 -8.74 -3.02 9.21
CA LEU A 201 -9.68 -4.15 9.08
C LEU A 201 -10.04 -4.42 7.61
N LYS A 202 -10.20 -3.36 6.83
CA LYS A 202 -10.57 -3.43 5.42
C LYS A 202 -9.63 -4.32 4.61
N ILE A 203 -8.32 -4.23 4.88
CA ILE A 203 -7.30 -5.01 4.15
C ILE A 203 -7.50 -6.50 4.43
N LYS A 204 -7.70 -6.87 5.70
CA LYS A 204 -7.94 -8.27 6.10
C LYS A 204 -9.21 -8.84 5.50
N THR A 205 -10.31 -8.08 5.56
CA THR A 205 -11.58 -8.53 4.98
C THR A 205 -11.50 -8.68 3.46
N GLN A 206 -10.80 -7.75 2.78
CA GLN A 206 -10.62 -7.81 1.34
C GLN A 206 -9.75 -9.01 0.95
N ALA A 207 -8.65 -9.26 1.68
CA ALA A 207 -7.76 -10.39 1.43
C ALA A 207 -8.52 -11.72 1.51
N VAL A 208 -9.30 -11.94 2.57
CA VAL A 208 -10.08 -13.17 2.74
C VAL A 208 -11.15 -13.30 1.65
N SER A 209 -11.89 -12.23 1.33
CA SER A 209 -12.93 -12.25 0.28
C SER A 209 -12.34 -12.57 -1.08
N SER A 210 -11.30 -11.85 -1.50
CA SER A 210 -10.68 -12.04 -2.80
C SER A 210 -10.00 -13.39 -2.95
N ALA A 211 -9.29 -13.86 -1.90
CA ALA A 211 -8.70 -15.19 -1.92
C ALA A 211 -9.77 -16.29 -2.06
N SER A 212 -10.90 -16.14 -1.35
CA SER A 212 -12.02 -17.08 -1.43
C SER A 212 -12.67 -17.08 -2.81
N GLU A 213 -12.91 -15.91 -3.40
CA GLU A 213 -13.47 -15.77 -4.75
C GLU A 213 -12.58 -16.44 -5.81
N VAL A 214 -11.27 -16.21 -5.74
CA VAL A 214 -10.30 -16.82 -6.66
C VAL A 214 -10.25 -18.34 -6.47
N ALA A 215 -10.21 -18.81 -5.23
CA ALA A 215 -10.23 -20.25 -4.94
C ALA A 215 -11.50 -20.92 -5.51
N VAL A 216 -12.67 -20.31 -5.30
CA VAL A 216 -13.94 -20.80 -5.87
C VAL A 216 -13.92 -20.78 -7.40
N MET A 217 -13.36 -19.75 -8.02
CA MET A 217 -13.24 -19.66 -9.47
C MET A 217 -12.40 -20.81 -10.02
N ILE A 218 -11.23 -21.07 -9.43
CA ILE A 218 -10.32 -22.15 -9.86
C ILE A 218 -10.99 -23.52 -9.65
N LEU A 219 -11.63 -23.74 -8.50
CA LEU A 219 -12.28 -25.02 -8.18
C LEU A 219 -13.48 -25.34 -9.08
N ARG A 220 -14.06 -24.35 -9.78
CA ARG A 220 -15.14 -24.54 -10.75
C ARG A 220 -14.67 -24.86 -12.16
N ILE A 221 -13.37 -24.76 -12.44
CA ILE A 221 -12.83 -25.11 -13.75
C ILE A 221 -12.68 -26.62 -13.80
N ASP A 222 -13.57 -27.28 -14.54
CA ASP A 222 -13.50 -28.73 -14.75
C ASP A 222 -12.46 -29.11 -15.83
N ASP A 223 -12.37 -28.32 -16.91
CA ASP A 223 -11.48 -28.57 -18.04
C ASP A 223 -10.96 -27.27 -18.68
N VAL A 224 -9.73 -27.31 -19.21
CA VAL A 224 -9.12 -26.23 -19.99
C VAL A 224 -8.92 -26.68 -21.43
N ILE A 225 -9.69 -26.11 -22.36
CA ILE A 225 -9.57 -26.40 -23.78
C ILE A 225 -8.58 -25.39 -24.39
N ALA A 226 -7.36 -25.85 -24.69
CA ALA A 226 -6.39 -25.07 -25.44
C ALA A 226 -6.69 -25.16 -26.95
N GLY A 227 -7.20 -24.08 -27.53
CA GLY A 227 -7.36 -23.97 -28.98
C GLY A 227 -6.01 -23.82 -29.66
N SER A 228 -5.45 -24.89 -30.23
CA SER A 228 -4.36 -24.74 -31.20
C SER A 228 -4.96 -24.15 -32.48
N GLY A 229 -4.55 -22.93 -32.85
CA GLY A 229 -4.94 -22.32 -34.12
C GLY A 229 -4.68 -23.28 -35.26
N SER A 230 -5.67 -23.45 -36.14
CA SER A 230 -5.57 -24.23 -37.37
C SER A 230 -4.31 -23.78 -38.12
N LYS A 231 -3.37 -24.70 -38.35
CA LYS A 231 -2.30 -24.44 -39.33
C LYS A 231 -3.01 -24.13 -40.65
N GLU A 232 -2.88 -22.89 -41.12
CA GLU A 232 -3.27 -22.51 -42.48
C GLU A 232 -2.73 -23.57 -43.43
N GLY A 233 -3.64 -24.28 -44.10
CA GLY A 233 -3.30 -25.29 -45.08
C GLY A 233 -2.40 -24.65 -46.13
N GLY A 234 -1.22 -25.24 -46.33
CA GLY A 234 -0.28 -24.79 -47.34
C GLY A 234 -0.99 -24.62 -48.68
N MET A 235 -0.90 -23.41 -49.23
CA MET A 235 -1.44 -23.10 -50.54
C MET A 235 -0.67 -23.94 -51.58
N PRO A 236 -1.34 -24.74 -52.43
CA PRO A 236 -0.66 -25.48 -53.49
C PRO A 236 -0.05 -24.53 -54.54
N PRO A 237 0.94 -25.00 -55.32
CA PRO A 237 1.87 -24.17 -56.11
C PRO A 237 1.24 -23.39 -57.25
#